data_AF-A0A2E0KUD0-F1
#
_entry.id   AF-A0A2E0KUD0-F1
#
_cell.length_a   1.000
_cell.length_b   1.000
_cell.length_c   1.000
_cell.angle_alpha   90.00
_cell.angle_beta   90.00
_cell.angle_gamma   90.00
#
_symmetry.space_group_name_H-M   'P 1'
#
loop_
_entity.id
_entity.type
_entity.pdbx_description
1 polymer ?
#
loop_
_entity_poly.entity_id
_entity_poly.type
_entity_poly.pdbx_seq_one_letter_code
_entity_poly.pdbx_strand_id
1 'polypeptide(L)'
;MDWFHIFVLAQAQPGISDFARQIPVGLIAMFCGSGLALVGLTFLIVRARAARSQQAQQAQPTHYTVPPPINSTNMSDLPDLDALVSTPPPATKAAPPPPAPAPSMPAARTSRNETYSVRPADGDPTQAVEVVTILRDVVDGSLLIQMGDKTYRDPNNDATFKNSFVKIMRELGPVVRQEARPPQAPPPAATTPPVADSGSLRDLLVTEDEEDDAETPSISITAAPPPPTVDGQMPGDLPRFSLDEEPQVVKKRGGLLGRTKKEYAPVPELDLASAIEAYLQHKLRHSDQFHQRSIHIHPSPDGAVAIEVDGVFFESVGDVNEPDVRAFLAATIQEWQERNKR
;
A
#
# COMPACT_ATOMS: atom_id res chain seq x y z
N MET A 1 23.67 -13.74 45.81
CA MET A 1 23.82 -14.22 44.41
C MET A 1 24.04 -12.98 43.57
N ASP A 2 25.29 -12.56 43.55
CA ASP A 2 25.74 -11.19 43.32
C ASP A 2 26.37 -11.08 41.94
N TRP A 3 25.71 -10.36 41.03
CA TRP A 3 26.16 -10.14 39.65
C TRP A 3 26.72 -8.72 39.40
N PHE A 4 27.00 -7.95 40.45
CA PHE A 4 27.38 -6.53 40.33
C PHE A 4 28.89 -6.21 40.45
N HIS A 5 29.79 -7.21 40.48
CA HIS A 5 31.23 -6.98 40.74
C HIS A 5 32.21 -7.22 39.57
N ILE A 6 31.75 -7.41 38.32
CA ILE A 6 32.65 -7.74 37.17
C ILE A 6 32.81 -6.58 36.16
N PHE A 7 32.89 -5.30 36.59
CA PHE A 7 33.07 -4.20 35.63
C PHE A 7 34.05 -3.07 36.02
N VAL A 8 35.01 -3.30 36.93
CA VAL A 8 35.88 -2.20 37.45
C VAL A 8 37.40 -2.46 37.30
N LEU A 9 37.85 -3.17 36.28
CA LEU A 9 39.30 -3.28 36.00
C LEU A 9 39.62 -3.22 34.50
N ALA A 10 39.77 -2.01 33.96
CA ALA A 10 40.66 -1.69 32.83
C ALA A 10 40.54 -0.20 32.42
N GLN A 11 41.18 0.70 33.16
CA GLN A 11 41.44 2.09 32.73
C GLN A 11 42.95 2.34 32.83
N ALA A 12 43.70 1.73 31.92
CA ALA A 12 45.05 2.17 31.56
C ALA A 12 45.08 2.20 30.04
N GLN A 13 44.78 3.36 29.45
CA GLN A 13 44.89 3.56 28.01
C GLN A 13 46.37 3.70 27.67
N PRO A 14 47.00 2.74 26.96
CA PRO A 14 48.28 2.99 26.34
C PRO A 14 48.09 4.14 25.34
N GLY A 15 48.90 5.18 25.46
CA GLY A 15 48.81 6.35 24.58
C GLY A 15 48.92 5.92 23.11
N ILE A 16 48.00 6.40 22.27
CA ILE A 16 47.94 6.14 20.82
C ILE A 16 49.29 6.38 20.12
N SER A 17 50.16 7.22 20.70
CA SER A 17 51.52 7.50 20.22
C SER A 17 52.46 6.29 20.21
N ASP A 18 52.34 5.36 21.16
CA ASP A 18 53.23 4.19 21.23
C ASP A 18 52.81 3.08 20.27
N PHE A 19 51.51 2.95 20.00
CA PHE A 19 50.99 2.04 18.99
C PHE A 19 51.45 2.45 17.58
N ALA A 20 51.48 3.75 17.29
CA ALA A 20 51.91 4.26 15.99
C ALA A 20 53.39 4.00 15.66
N ARG A 21 54.24 3.79 16.67
CA ARG A 21 55.67 3.46 16.48
C ARG A 21 55.93 1.97 16.21
N GLN A 22 55.00 1.09 16.60
CA GLN A 22 55.15 -0.36 16.41
C GLN A 22 54.69 -0.85 15.05
N ILE A 23 53.94 -0.04 14.29
CA ILE A 23 53.48 -0.45 12.96
C ILE A 23 54.65 -0.34 11.99
N PRO A 24 55.06 -1.43 11.33
CA PRO A 24 56.10 -1.37 10.30
C PRO A 24 55.70 -0.38 9.21
N VAL A 25 56.55 0.62 8.93
CA VAL A 25 56.29 1.66 7.92
C VAL A 25 55.93 1.04 6.55
N GLY A 26 56.45 -0.15 6.25
CA GLY A 26 56.10 -0.91 5.05
C GLY A 26 54.62 -1.29 4.94
N LEU A 27 53.94 -1.61 6.05
CA LEU A 27 52.50 -1.92 6.03
C LEU A 27 51.66 -0.67 5.76
N ILE A 28 52.06 0.48 6.31
CA ILE A 28 51.38 1.76 6.06
C ILE A 28 51.53 2.13 4.57
N ALA A 29 52.73 2.02 4.02
CA ALA A 29 52.96 2.30 2.59
C ALA A 29 52.17 1.34 1.69
N MET A 30 52.07 0.05 2.04
CA MET A 30 51.31 -0.94 1.27
C MET A 30 49.79 -0.69 1.33
N PHE A 31 49.25 -0.36 2.51
CA PHE A 31 47.82 -0.02 2.67
C PHE A 31 47.48 1.32 1.99
N CYS A 32 48.35 2.32 2.10
CA CYS A 32 48.13 3.61 1.47
C CYS A 32 48.24 3.50 -0.06
N GLY A 33 49.21 2.73 -0.56
CA GLY A 33 49.36 2.45 -1.99
C GLY A 33 48.17 1.69 -2.58
N SER A 34 47.65 0.68 -1.87
CA SER A 34 46.47 -0.06 -2.33
C SER A 34 45.19 0.80 -2.28
N GLY A 35 45.06 1.66 -1.28
CA GLY A 35 43.99 2.65 -1.19
C GLY A 35 43.97 3.61 -2.38
N LEU A 36 45.12 4.20 -2.72
CA LEU A 36 45.24 5.09 -3.88
C LEU A 36 44.98 4.37 -5.21
N ALA A 37 45.44 3.13 -5.35
CA ALA A 37 45.16 2.31 -6.54
C ALA A 37 43.65 2.02 -6.69
N LEU A 38 42.95 1.76 -5.59
CA LEU A 38 41.50 1.51 -5.61
C LEU A 38 40.73 2.79 -5.99
N VAL A 39 41.10 3.95 -5.44
CA VAL A 39 40.52 5.25 -5.82
C VAL A 39 40.79 5.58 -7.29
N GLY A 40 41.99 5.29 -7.79
CA GLY A 40 42.32 5.44 -9.21
C GLY A 40 41.44 4.56 -10.11
N LEU A 41 41.23 3.30 -9.73
CA LEU A 41 40.40 2.35 -10.49
C LEU A 41 38.93 2.76 -10.51
N THR A 42 38.37 3.17 -9.37
CA THR A 42 36.97 3.63 -9.29
C THR A 42 36.75 4.88 -10.12
N PHE A 43 37.69 5.84 -10.08
CA PHE A 43 37.66 7.02 -10.94
C PHE A 43 37.67 6.66 -12.44
N LEU A 44 38.50 5.69 -12.83
CA LEU A 44 38.58 5.21 -14.21
C LEU A 44 37.27 4.54 -14.68
N ILE A 45 36.63 3.73 -13.82
CA ILE A 45 35.33 3.10 -14.11
C ILE A 45 34.21 4.14 -14.26
N VAL A 46 34.16 5.14 -13.37
CA VAL A 46 33.16 6.21 -13.43
C VAL A 46 33.34 7.03 -14.71
N ARG A 47 34.57 7.38 -15.07
CA ARG A 47 34.87 8.09 -16.32
C ARG A 47 34.50 7.26 -17.56
N ALA A 48 34.77 5.96 -17.55
CA ALA A 48 34.39 5.06 -18.64
C ALA A 48 32.87 4.92 -18.79
N ARG A 49 32.13 4.89 -17.67
CA ARG A 49 30.65 4.87 -17.69
C ARG A 49 30.07 6.19 -18.19
N ALA A 50 30.61 7.33 -17.75
CA ALA A 50 30.17 8.64 -18.21
C ALA A 50 30.41 8.85 -19.72
N ALA A 51 31.52 8.32 -20.26
CA ALA A 51 31.76 8.35 -21.71
C ALA A 51 30.77 7.48 -22.48
N ARG A 52 30.41 6.30 -21.96
CA ARG A 52 29.40 5.41 -22.58
C ARG A 52 27.99 6.00 -22.54
N SER A 53 27.61 6.70 -21.47
CA SER A 53 26.30 7.35 -21.40
C SER A 53 26.15 8.49 -22.41
N GLN A 54 27.23 9.22 -22.72
CA GLN A 54 27.21 10.24 -23.77
C GLN A 54 27.05 9.63 -25.18
N GLN A 55 27.65 8.47 -25.45
CA GLN A 55 27.44 7.74 -26.71
C GLN A 55 26.01 7.20 -26.83
N ALA A 56 25.40 6.74 -25.73
CA ALA A 56 24.02 6.27 -25.73
C ALA A 56 22.99 7.40 -25.99
N GLN A 57 23.32 8.65 -25.68
CA GLN A 57 22.45 9.80 -25.95
C GLN A 57 22.57 10.34 -27.39
N GLN A 58 23.64 10.02 -28.11
CA GLN A 58 23.78 10.35 -29.54
C GLN A 58 23.21 9.26 -30.47
N ALA A 59 22.90 8.07 -29.95
CA ALA A 59 22.07 7.09 -30.64
C ALA A 59 20.59 7.49 -30.49
N GLN A 60 20.20 8.59 -31.15
CA GLN A 60 18.78 8.86 -31.39
C GLN A 60 18.17 7.66 -32.13
N PRO A 61 16.94 7.24 -31.79
CA PRO A 61 16.23 6.25 -32.57
C PRO A 61 16.03 6.82 -33.98
N THR A 62 16.64 6.17 -34.96
CA THR A 62 16.35 6.38 -36.37
C THR A 62 14.85 6.29 -36.59
N HIS A 63 14.26 7.42 -36.98
CA HIS A 63 13.03 7.57 -37.76
C HIS A 63 12.22 6.27 -37.95
N TYR A 64 11.13 6.12 -37.20
CA TYR A 64 10.02 5.30 -37.66
C TYR A 64 9.49 5.94 -38.94
N THR A 65 9.87 5.34 -40.07
CA THR A 65 9.25 5.59 -41.38
C THR A 65 7.83 5.06 -41.31
N VAL A 66 6.87 5.97 -41.14
CA VAL A 66 5.44 5.68 -41.33
C VAL A 66 5.25 5.37 -42.82
N PRO A 67 4.74 4.18 -43.19
CA PRO A 67 4.43 3.87 -44.58
C PRO A 67 3.32 4.81 -45.10
N PRO A 68 3.35 5.18 -46.39
CA PRO A 68 2.43 6.18 -46.94
C PRO A 68 0.97 5.71 -46.85
N PRO A 69 0.03 6.61 -46.50
CA PRO A 69 -1.38 6.30 -46.54
C PRO A 69 -1.82 6.10 -47.99
N ILE A 70 -2.45 4.95 -48.25
CA ILE A 70 -3.18 4.68 -49.48
C ILE A 70 -4.43 5.55 -49.43
N ASN A 71 -4.45 6.56 -50.31
CA ASN A 71 -5.61 7.41 -50.52
C ASN A 71 -6.76 6.62 -51.18
N SER A 72 -7.97 7.09 -50.85
CA SER A 72 -9.26 6.88 -51.56
C SER A 72 -9.96 5.58 -51.19
N THR A 73 -11.19 5.55 -50.66
CA THR A 73 -12.34 6.44 -50.81
C THR A 73 -13.45 5.95 -49.87
N ASN A 74 -14.38 6.84 -49.49
CA ASN A 74 -15.64 6.62 -48.75
C ASN A 74 -15.57 6.66 -47.22
N MET A 75 -15.57 7.87 -46.68
CA MET A 75 -16.44 8.22 -45.55
C MET A 75 -16.58 9.74 -45.47
N SER A 76 -17.07 10.31 -46.57
CA SER A 76 -17.57 11.69 -46.63
C SER A 76 -19.06 11.66 -46.27
N ASP A 77 -19.38 11.41 -45.00
CA ASP A 77 -20.70 11.75 -44.46
C ASP A 77 -20.73 11.70 -42.92
N LEU A 78 -19.96 12.58 -42.27
CA LEU A 78 -20.32 13.01 -40.91
C LEU A 78 -20.33 14.54 -40.87
N PRO A 79 -21.46 15.17 -40.50
CA PRO A 79 -21.56 16.61 -40.43
C PRO A 79 -20.73 17.18 -39.27
N ASP A 80 -20.05 18.28 -39.56
CA ASP A 80 -19.15 19.06 -38.69
C ASP A 80 -19.73 19.39 -37.31
N LEU A 81 -19.04 18.92 -36.26
CA LEU A 81 -19.18 19.41 -34.88
C LEU A 81 -18.35 20.68 -34.62
N ASP A 82 -17.59 21.16 -35.59
CA ASP A 82 -16.78 22.38 -35.49
C ASP A 82 -17.58 23.69 -35.60
N ALA A 83 -18.88 23.61 -35.91
CA ALA A 83 -19.76 24.79 -35.99
C ALA A 83 -20.32 25.26 -34.62
N LEU A 84 -20.07 24.54 -33.52
CA LEU A 84 -20.66 24.84 -32.20
C LEU A 84 -19.73 25.54 -31.18
N VAL A 85 -18.46 25.80 -31.52
CA VAL A 85 -17.49 26.42 -30.58
C VAL A 85 -16.94 27.77 -31.05
N SER A 86 -17.41 28.32 -32.17
CA SER A 86 -16.97 29.63 -32.66
C SER A 86 -18.12 30.64 -32.72
N THR A 87 -18.54 31.14 -31.55
CA THR A 87 -19.37 32.34 -31.44
C THR A 87 -18.46 33.55 -31.14
N PRO A 88 -18.26 34.50 -32.07
CA PRO A 88 -17.61 35.77 -31.76
C PRO A 88 -18.65 36.79 -31.23
N PRO A 89 -18.39 37.52 -30.13
CA PRO A 89 -19.21 38.66 -29.75
C PRO A 89 -18.79 39.93 -30.52
N PRO A 90 -19.74 40.82 -30.85
CA PRO A 90 -19.44 42.05 -31.57
C PRO A 90 -18.78 43.10 -30.68
N ALA A 91 -17.90 43.89 -31.30
CA ALA A 91 -17.23 45.02 -30.69
C ALA A 91 -18.22 46.12 -30.26
N THR A 92 -18.24 46.43 -28.97
CA THR A 92 -18.61 47.76 -28.47
C THR A 92 -17.49 48.32 -27.61
N LYS A 93 -17.14 49.55 -27.98
CA LYS A 93 -16.08 50.42 -27.49
C LYS A 93 -16.40 50.86 -26.05
N ALA A 94 -15.58 50.46 -25.07
CA ALA A 94 -15.56 51.05 -23.74
C ALA A 94 -14.20 50.83 -23.05
N ALA A 95 -13.82 51.80 -22.22
CA ALA A 95 -12.51 52.05 -21.61
C ALA A 95 -11.86 50.89 -20.83
N PRO A 96 -10.53 50.89 -20.61
CA PRO A 96 -9.83 49.79 -19.94
C PRO A 96 -9.99 49.85 -18.41
N PRO A 97 -10.43 48.76 -17.74
CA PRO A 97 -10.20 48.54 -16.32
C PRO A 97 -8.88 47.78 -16.08
N PRO A 98 -8.28 47.89 -14.88
CA PRO A 98 -6.93 47.39 -14.60
C PRO A 98 -6.87 45.84 -14.60
N PRO A 99 -5.68 45.26 -14.87
CA PRO A 99 -5.53 43.82 -15.02
C PRO A 99 -5.78 43.08 -13.71
N ALA A 100 -6.78 42.20 -13.71
CA ALA A 100 -6.93 41.17 -12.70
C ALA A 100 -5.82 40.10 -12.87
N PRO A 101 -5.28 39.56 -11.77
CA PRO A 101 -4.09 38.71 -11.80
C PRO A 101 -4.39 37.33 -12.41
N ALA A 102 -3.47 36.87 -13.25
CA ALA A 102 -3.49 35.51 -13.79
C ALA A 102 -3.43 34.45 -12.67
N PRO A 103 -4.07 33.29 -12.84
CA PRO A 103 -3.98 32.19 -11.89
C PRO A 103 -2.55 31.64 -11.88
N SER A 104 -1.85 31.92 -10.79
CA SER A 104 -0.53 31.36 -10.48
C SER A 104 -0.62 29.83 -10.46
N MET A 105 0.07 29.16 -11.39
CA MET A 105 0.34 27.72 -11.26
C MET A 105 1.07 27.48 -9.92
N PRO A 106 0.75 26.42 -9.17
CA PRO A 106 1.41 26.17 -7.90
C PRO A 106 2.88 25.83 -8.17
N ALA A 107 3.77 26.72 -7.74
CA ALA A 107 5.19 26.49 -7.74
C ALA A 107 5.49 25.18 -6.98
N ALA A 108 6.33 24.33 -7.57
CA ALA A 108 6.88 23.16 -6.91
C ALA A 108 7.46 23.59 -5.57
N ARG A 109 6.81 23.17 -4.47
CA ARG A 109 7.23 23.50 -3.12
C ARG A 109 8.53 22.74 -2.85
N THR A 110 9.66 23.42 -3.00
CA THR A 110 10.93 22.90 -2.51
C THR A 110 10.80 22.77 -1.00
N SER A 111 10.89 21.54 -0.49
CA SER A 111 10.89 21.23 0.95
C SER A 111 11.98 22.06 1.63
N ARG A 112 11.56 23.11 2.33
CA ARG A 112 12.44 23.86 3.20
C ARG A 112 12.07 23.44 4.61
N ASN A 113 13.07 23.05 5.41
CA ASN A 113 12.94 22.82 6.85
C ASN A 113 12.60 24.14 7.57
N GLU A 114 11.39 24.65 7.33
CA GLU A 114 10.85 25.85 7.95
C GLU A 114 9.79 25.45 8.98
N THR A 115 9.72 26.20 10.08
CA THR A 115 8.64 26.09 11.05
C THR A 115 7.41 26.79 10.46
N TYR A 116 6.32 26.05 10.30
CA TYR A 116 5.07 26.53 9.75
C TYR A 116 4.12 26.93 10.88
N SER A 117 3.48 28.09 10.78
CA SER A 117 2.35 28.40 11.66
C SER A 117 1.09 27.78 11.04
N VAL A 118 0.63 26.67 11.63
CA VAL A 118 -0.57 25.97 11.21
C VAL A 118 -1.67 26.35 12.17
N ARG A 119 -2.87 26.68 11.66
CA ARG A 119 -4.05 26.90 12.48
C ARG A 119 -4.95 25.66 12.38
N PRO A 120 -4.95 24.77 13.39
CA PRO A 120 -5.82 23.60 13.40
C PRO A 120 -7.29 24.03 13.39
N ALA A 121 -8.18 23.17 12.89
CA ALA A 121 -9.62 23.44 12.87
C ALA A 121 -10.19 23.72 14.28
N ASP A 122 -9.58 23.11 15.30
CA ASP A 122 -10.04 23.16 16.69
C ASP A 122 -9.41 24.26 17.58
N GLY A 123 -8.58 25.17 17.05
CA GLY A 123 -8.00 26.18 17.95
C GLY A 123 -6.98 27.19 17.41
N ASP A 124 -6.15 27.65 18.35
CA ASP A 124 -5.17 28.72 18.17
C ASP A 124 -4.00 28.32 17.24
N PRO A 125 -3.41 29.31 16.54
CA PRO A 125 -2.29 29.05 15.64
C PRO A 125 -1.11 28.44 16.41
N THR A 126 -0.66 27.28 15.95
CA THR A 126 0.44 26.52 16.56
C THR A 126 1.60 26.44 15.57
N GLN A 127 2.83 26.57 16.09
CA GLN A 127 4.03 26.37 15.27
C GLN A 127 4.28 24.86 15.13
N ALA A 128 4.27 24.37 13.89
CA ALA A 128 4.50 22.99 13.52
C ALA A 128 5.75 22.87 12.63
N VAL A 129 6.43 21.73 12.70
CA VAL A 129 7.56 21.39 11.82
C VAL A 129 7.12 20.23 10.94
N GLU A 130 7.38 20.33 9.64
CA GLU A 130 7.13 19.24 8.71
C GLU A 130 8.13 18.10 8.97
N VAL A 131 7.62 16.94 9.38
CA VAL A 131 8.44 15.77 9.71
C VAL A 131 8.46 14.76 8.55
N VAL A 132 7.32 14.57 7.88
CA VAL A 132 7.19 13.66 6.74
C VAL A 132 6.14 14.18 5.75
N THR A 133 6.44 14.05 4.46
CA THR A 133 5.51 14.30 3.37
C THR A 133 5.27 12.98 2.63
N ILE A 134 4.00 12.61 2.43
CA ILE A 134 3.62 11.43 1.65
C ILE A 134 3.03 11.92 0.34
N LEU A 135 3.66 11.52 -0.76
CA LEU A 135 3.28 11.87 -2.12
C LEU A 135 2.89 10.59 -2.87
N ARG A 136 1.96 10.68 -3.82
CA ARG A 136 1.63 9.58 -4.74
C ARG A 136 2.20 9.90 -6.11
N ASP A 137 3.01 9.00 -6.66
CA ASP A 137 3.54 9.11 -8.01
C ASP A 137 2.39 8.96 -9.01
N VAL A 138 2.31 9.89 -9.96
CA VAL A 138 1.24 9.91 -10.97
C VAL A 138 1.46 8.89 -12.08
N VAL A 139 2.69 8.41 -12.26
CA VAL A 139 3.04 7.51 -13.36
C VAL A 139 2.65 6.07 -13.05
N ASP A 140 2.90 5.62 -11.83
CA ASP A 140 2.68 4.23 -11.42
C ASP A 140 1.89 4.07 -10.12
N GLY A 141 1.42 5.17 -9.52
CA GLY A 141 0.64 5.13 -8.28
C GLY A 141 1.45 4.80 -7.04
N SER A 142 2.77 4.64 -7.15
CA SER A 142 3.63 4.30 -6.02
C SER A 142 3.69 5.45 -4.99
N LEU A 143 3.88 5.11 -3.72
CA LEU A 143 4.04 6.12 -2.68
C LEU A 143 5.49 6.57 -2.59
N LEU A 144 5.70 7.88 -2.63
CA LEU A 144 6.97 8.55 -2.42
C LEU A 144 6.93 9.20 -1.03
N ILE A 145 7.87 8.82 -0.17
CA ILE A 145 7.95 9.33 1.20
C ILE A 145 9.14 10.29 1.26
N GLN A 146 8.86 11.55 1.54
CA GLN A 146 9.88 12.57 1.71
C GLN A 146 10.09 12.86 3.18
N MET A 147 11.35 12.81 3.64
CA MET A 147 11.76 13.19 4.98
C MET A 147 12.97 14.14 4.87
N GLY A 148 12.75 15.41 5.19
CA GLY A 148 13.71 16.49 4.92
C GLY A 148 13.99 16.62 3.41
N ASP A 149 15.27 16.60 3.04
CA ASP A 149 15.72 16.82 1.65
C ASP A 149 15.76 15.53 0.80
N LYS A 150 15.33 14.40 1.36
CA LYS A 150 15.43 13.09 0.70
C LYS A 150 14.05 12.51 0.45
N THR A 151 13.85 12.05 -0.78
CA THR A 151 12.65 11.33 -1.20
C THR A 151 12.99 9.87 -1.41
N TYR A 152 12.20 8.99 -0.79
CA TYR A 152 12.40 7.55 -0.81
C TYR A 152 11.18 6.88 -1.42
N ARG A 153 11.43 6.01 -2.40
CA ARG A 153 10.41 5.14 -3.02
C ARG A 153 10.33 3.78 -2.32
N ASP A 154 11.47 3.28 -1.85
CA ASP A 154 11.54 2.06 -1.02
C ASP A 154 12.14 2.40 0.36
N PRO A 155 11.34 2.30 1.44
CA PRO A 155 11.79 2.60 2.79
C PRO A 155 12.86 1.62 3.32
N ASN A 156 13.03 0.45 2.69
CA ASN A 156 13.97 -0.58 3.16
C ASN A 156 15.42 -0.32 2.75
N ASN A 157 15.67 0.55 1.78
CA ASN A 157 17.02 0.81 1.27
C ASN A 157 17.89 1.62 2.26
N ASP A 158 17.30 2.29 3.24
CA ASP A 158 17.99 3.09 4.24
C ASP A 158 17.49 2.75 5.66
N ALA A 159 18.34 2.08 6.44
CA ALA A 159 17.99 1.64 7.79
C ALA A 159 17.71 2.82 8.73
N THR A 160 18.36 3.96 8.53
CA THR A 160 18.14 5.15 9.37
C THR A 160 16.78 5.77 9.08
N PHE A 161 16.42 5.88 7.80
CA PHE A 161 15.10 6.29 7.35
C PHE A 161 14.01 5.38 7.91
N LYS A 162 14.17 4.06 7.77
CA LYS A 162 13.19 3.07 8.23
C LYS A 162 12.90 3.20 9.72
N ASN A 163 13.93 3.38 10.54
CA ASN A 163 13.78 3.53 11.98
C ASN A 163 13.00 4.81 12.32
N SER A 164 13.31 5.93 11.67
CA SER A 164 12.58 7.20 11.85
C SER A 164 11.13 7.10 11.39
N PHE A 165 10.88 6.48 10.23
CA PHE A 165 9.54 6.30 9.69
C PHE A 165 8.67 5.40 10.58
N VAL A 166 9.20 4.28 11.06
CA VAL A 166 8.48 3.39 11.99
C VAL A 166 8.15 4.10 13.30
N LYS A 167 9.06 4.96 13.79
CA LYS A 167 8.81 5.77 14.98
C LYS A 167 7.64 6.74 14.75
N ILE A 168 7.64 7.47 13.64
CA ILE A 168 6.57 8.39 13.25
C ILE A 168 5.23 7.64 13.12
N MET A 169 5.20 6.51 12.41
CA MET A 169 3.99 5.70 12.26
C MET A 169 3.44 5.20 13.61
N ARG A 170 4.31 4.89 14.57
CA ARG A 170 3.90 4.51 15.93
C ARG A 170 3.30 5.69 16.71
N GLU A 171 3.80 6.90 16.50
CA GLU A 171 3.27 8.13 17.10
C GLU A 171 1.93 8.55 16.48
N LEU A 172 1.72 8.32 15.18
CA LEU A 172 0.43 8.58 14.49
C LEU A 172 -0.66 7.56 14.81
N GLY A 173 -0.31 6.30 15.09
CA GLY A 173 -1.25 5.22 15.38
C GLY A 173 -2.36 5.55 16.42
N PRO A 174 -2.05 6.12 17.59
CA PRO A 174 -3.09 6.49 18.57
C PRO A 174 -4.01 7.61 18.09
N VAL A 175 -3.50 8.57 17.30
CA VAL A 175 -4.30 9.71 16.78
C VAL A 175 -5.38 9.20 15.83
N VAL A 176 -5.00 8.31 14.89
CA VAL A 176 -5.94 7.73 13.92
C VAL A 176 -7.04 6.92 14.60
N ARG A 177 -6.75 6.28 15.74
CA ARG A 177 -7.74 5.49 16.49
C ARG A 177 -8.69 6.36 17.33
N GLN A 178 -8.31 7.58 17.65
CA GLN A 178 -9.08 8.45 18.54
C GLN A 178 -10.28 9.13 17.84
N GLU A 179 -10.21 9.28 16.51
CA GLU A 179 -11.30 9.83 15.67
C GLU A 179 -12.54 8.91 15.63
N ALA A 180 -12.39 7.61 15.90
CA ALA A 180 -13.47 6.63 15.84
C ALA A 180 -14.25 6.47 17.15
N ARG A 181 -14.12 7.41 18.12
CA ARG A 181 -15.00 7.41 19.30
C ARG A 181 -16.33 8.06 18.90
N PRO A 182 -17.44 7.30 18.77
CA PRO A 182 -18.73 7.90 18.48
C PRO A 182 -19.04 8.97 19.53
N PRO A 183 -19.65 10.11 19.13
CA PRO A 183 -19.98 11.18 20.06
C PRO A 183 -20.72 10.57 21.25
N GLN A 184 -20.14 10.70 22.44
CA GLN A 184 -20.79 10.26 23.66
C GLN A 184 -22.15 10.95 23.68
N ALA A 185 -23.21 10.14 23.63
CA ALA A 185 -24.56 10.62 23.83
C ALA A 185 -24.57 11.50 25.08
N PRO A 186 -25.23 12.67 25.05
CA PRO A 186 -25.26 13.58 26.18
C PRO A 186 -25.65 12.81 27.44
N PRO A 187 -24.98 13.05 28.58
CA PRO A 187 -25.28 12.35 29.81
C PRO A 187 -26.79 12.48 30.09
N PRO A 188 -27.50 11.37 30.35
CA PRO A 188 -28.92 11.43 30.67
C PRO A 188 -29.09 12.38 31.85
N ALA A 189 -29.98 13.36 31.67
CA ALA A 189 -30.34 14.31 32.70
C ALA A 189 -30.64 13.54 33.99
N ALA A 190 -30.01 13.98 35.09
CA ALA A 190 -30.13 13.40 36.41
C ALA A 190 -31.60 13.20 36.78
N THR A 191 -32.08 11.96 36.68
CA THR A 191 -33.34 11.55 37.30
C THR A 191 -33.11 11.58 38.80
N THR A 192 -33.82 12.48 39.46
CA THR A 192 -33.94 12.56 40.92
C THR A 192 -34.22 11.18 41.52
N PRO A 193 -33.60 10.83 42.67
CA PRO A 193 -33.80 9.54 43.32
C PRO A 193 -35.23 9.43 43.85
N PRO A 194 -35.98 8.36 43.53
CA PRO A 194 -37.19 8.03 44.26
C PRO A 194 -36.80 7.38 45.59
N VAL A 195 -37.49 7.85 46.61
CA VAL A 195 -37.44 7.43 48.01
C VAL A 195 -37.64 5.92 48.11
N ALA A 196 -36.83 5.31 48.97
CA ALA A 196 -36.98 3.93 49.39
C ALA A 196 -38.39 3.68 49.94
N ASP A 197 -39.12 2.74 49.35
CA ASP A 197 -40.22 2.09 50.05
C ASP A 197 -40.06 0.58 49.96
N SER A 198 -40.16 -0.02 51.14
CA SER A 198 -39.95 -1.43 51.39
C SER A 198 -41.31 -2.13 51.27
N GLY A 199 -41.50 -3.00 50.27
CA GLY A 199 -42.74 -3.77 50.25
C GLY A 199 -42.98 -4.66 49.04
N SER A 200 -43.11 -5.94 49.34
CA SER A 200 -43.87 -6.97 48.59
C SER A 200 -43.16 -7.67 47.43
N LEU A 201 -42.86 -8.94 47.70
CA LEU A 201 -42.16 -9.92 46.87
C LEU A 201 -43.13 -10.86 46.15
N ARG A 202 -44.43 -10.55 46.03
CA ARG A 202 -45.38 -11.45 45.38
C ARG A 202 -46.53 -10.70 44.73
N ASP A 203 -46.76 -11.08 43.47
CA ASP A 203 -48.05 -11.12 42.79
C ASP A 203 -48.43 -9.90 41.92
N LEU A 204 -49.00 -10.20 40.74
CA LEU A 204 -49.33 -9.36 39.57
C LEU A 204 -48.17 -9.23 38.54
N LEU A 205 -47.97 -10.12 37.56
CA LEU A 205 -48.96 -10.81 36.71
C LEU A 205 -49.83 -9.81 35.94
N VAL A 206 -49.21 -9.10 34.99
CA VAL A 206 -49.88 -8.59 33.79
C VAL A 206 -49.08 -9.07 32.58
N THR A 207 -49.70 -10.06 31.96
CA THR A 207 -49.52 -10.65 30.65
C THR A 207 -49.75 -9.60 29.57
N GLU A 208 -48.71 -9.25 28.83
CA GLU A 208 -48.80 -8.79 27.43
C GLU A 208 -47.62 -9.43 26.69
N ASP A 209 -47.73 -10.75 26.56
CA ASP A 209 -47.09 -11.55 25.52
C ASP A 209 -47.68 -11.09 24.16
N GLU A 210 -47.11 -10.05 23.57
CA GLU A 210 -47.05 -9.94 22.11
C GLU A 210 -45.72 -10.58 21.67
N GLU A 211 -45.69 -11.91 21.78
CA GLU A 211 -44.91 -12.79 20.93
C GLU A 211 -45.33 -12.52 19.47
N ASP A 212 -44.77 -11.46 18.87
CA ASP A 212 -44.63 -11.39 17.42
C ASP A 212 -43.51 -12.38 17.06
N ASP A 213 -43.86 -13.67 17.12
CA ASP A 213 -43.21 -14.80 16.46
C ASP A 213 -43.26 -14.53 14.94
N ALA A 214 -42.55 -13.50 14.50
CA ALA A 214 -42.02 -13.46 13.17
C ALA A 214 -40.99 -14.59 13.12
N GLU A 215 -41.46 -15.81 12.83
CA GLU A 215 -40.68 -16.90 12.25
C GLU A 215 -39.89 -16.29 11.08
N THR A 216 -38.71 -15.74 11.34
CA THR A 216 -37.72 -15.53 10.30
C THR A 216 -37.31 -16.95 9.89
N PRO A 217 -37.71 -17.44 8.71
CA PRO A 217 -37.31 -18.76 8.26
C PRO A 217 -35.79 -18.72 8.17
N SER A 218 -35.13 -19.35 9.14
CA SER A 218 -33.70 -19.56 9.15
C SER A 218 -33.40 -20.65 8.12
N ILE A 219 -33.53 -20.31 6.84
CA ILE A 219 -33.15 -21.19 5.75
C ILE A 219 -31.63 -21.30 5.84
N SER A 220 -31.17 -22.32 6.56
CA SER A 220 -29.76 -22.66 6.63
C SER A 220 -29.38 -23.28 5.28
N ILE A 221 -29.08 -22.42 4.31
CA ILE A 221 -28.55 -22.79 3.00
C ILE A 221 -27.07 -23.15 3.19
N THR A 222 -26.80 -24.17 4.00
CA THR A 222 -25.47 -24.74 4.13
C THR A 222 -25.32 -25.74 3.00
N ALA A 223 -24.93 -25.25 1.81
CA ALA A 223 -24.53 -26.13 0.72
C ALA A 223 -23.40 -27.05 1.22
N ALA A 224 -23.58 -28.36 1.10
CA ALA A 224 -22.58 -29.33 1.52
C ALA A 224 -21.24 -29.04 0.80
N PRO A 225 -20.10 -29.20 1.50
CA PRO A 225 -18.79 -28.91 0.91
C PRO A 225 -18.58 -29.75 -0.34
N PRO A 226 -18.09 -29.16 -1.45
CA PRO A 226 -17.91 -29.90 -2.69
C PRO A 226 -16.86 -31.01 -2.50
N PRO A 227 -17.04 -32.17 -3.16
CA PRO A 227 -16.09 -33.27 -3.05
C PRO A 227 -14.69 -32.84 -3.53
N PRO A 228 -13.61 -33.30 -2.87
CA PRO A 228 -12.27 -33.06 -3.36
C PRO A 228 -12.07 -33.70 -4.74
N THR A 229 -11.32 -33.02 -5.59
CA THR A 229 -10.76 -33.57 -6.85
C THR A 229 -9.90 -34.80 -6.57
N VAL A 230 -9.70 -35.63 -7.60
CA VAL A 230 -8.99 -36.92 -7.53
C VAL A 230 -7.57 -36.78 -6.96
N ASP A 231 -6.91 -35.65 -7.20
CA ASP A 231 -5.55 -35.37 -6.73
C ASP A 231 -5.51 -34.78 -5.31
N GLY A 232 -6.66 -34.60 -4.67
CA GLY A 232 -6.79 -33.99 -3.33
C GLY A 232 -6.49 -32.49 -3.28
N GLN A 233 -6.21 -31.85 -4.41
CA GLN A 233 -6.00 -30.39 -4.53
C GLN A 233 -7.24 -29.71 -5.09
N MET A 234 -7.92 -28.91 -4.28
CA MET A 234 -9.12 -28.21 -4.74
C MET A 234 -8.72 -26.98 -5.57
N PRO A 235 -9.49 -26.61 -6.61
CA PRO A 235 -9.25 -25.36 -7.32
C PRO A 235 -9.24 -24.18 -6.34
N GLY A 236 -8.19 -23.36 -6.41
CA GLY A 236 -8.00 -22.24 -5.49
C GLY A 236 -7.22 -22.55 -4.21
N ASP A 237 -6.72 -23.77 -4.02
CA ASP A 237 -5.75 -24.05 -2.95
C ASP A 237 -4.47 -23.24 -3.19
N LEU A 238 -4.03 -22.52 -2.15
CA LEU A 238 -2.81 -21.71 -2.26
C LEU A 238 -1.58 -22.61 -2.35
N PRO A 239 -0.54 -22.19 -3.11
CA PRO A 239 0.73 -22.88 -3.10
C PRO A 239 1.28 -22.91 -1.67
N ARG A 240 1.66 -24.09 -1.20
CA ARG A 240 2.25 -24.25 0.13
C ARG A 240 3.72 -23.87 0.09
N PHE A 241 4.01 -22.62 0.44
CA PHE A 241 5.38 -22.19 0.68
C PHE A 241 5.81 -22.62 2.08
N SER A 242 6.66 -23.62 2.17
CA SER A 242 7.26 -24.01 3.45
C SER A 242 8.41 -23.05 3.77
N LEU A 243 8.50 -22.56 5.00
CA LEU A 243 9.64 -21.71 5.44
C LEU A 243 10.99 -22.42 5.27
N ASP A 244 10.97 -23.76 5.30
CA ASP A 244 12.14 -24.63 5.07
C ASP A 244 12.50 -24.78 3.58
N GLU A 245 11.57 -24.44 2.67
CA GLU A 245 11.83 -24.42 1.24
C GLU A 245 12.58 -23.13 0.91
N GLU A 246 13.90 -23.18 1.05
CA GLU A 246 14.78 -22.03 0.84
C GLU A 246 14.42 -21.33 -0.49
N PRO A 247 14.25 -19.99 -0.49
CA PRO A 247 13.89 -19.25 -1.68
C PRO A 247 14.89 -19.61 -2.77
N GLN A 248 14.41 -20.09 -3.92
CA GLN A 248 15.24 -20.67 -4.96
C GLN A 248 16.41 -19.72 -5.30
N VAL A 249 17.58 -20.00 -4.71
CA VAL A 249 18.76 -19.18 -4.93
C VAL A 249 19.26 -19.60 -6.30
N VAL A 250 18.83 -18.88 -7.33
CA VAL A 250 19.35 -19.08 -8.68
C VAL A 250 20.82 -18.67 -8.65
N LYS A 251 21.71 -19.64 -8.49
CA LYS A 251 23.16 -19.44 -8.49
C LYS A 251 23.61 -19.14 -9.93
N LYS A 252 23.45 -17.89 -10.38
CA LYS A 252 24.09 -17.43 -11.63
C LYS A 252 25.60 -17.40 -11.42
N ARG A 253 26.32 -18.21 -12.20
CA ARG A 253 27.78 -18.29 -12.19
C ARG A 253 28.37 -16.98 -12.74
N GLY A 254 28.72 -16.07 -11.84
CA GLY A 254 29.22 -14.74 -12.18
C GLY A 254 30.69 -14.75 -12.61
N GLY A 255 30.94 -14.73 -13.92
CA GLY A 255 32.16 -14.22 -14.58
C GLY A 255 33.55 -14.75 -14.14
N LEU A 256 34.59 -14.27 -14.83
CA LEU A 256 35.99 -14.74 -14.73
C LEU A 256 36.65 -14.58 -13.33
N LEU A 257 35.97 -13.95 -12.37
CA LEU A 257 36.46 -13.67 -11.00
C LEU A 257 35.66 -14.36 -9.89
N GLY A 258 34.75 -15.30 -10.24
CA GLY A 258 34.27 -16.31 -9.28
C GLY A 258 33.39 -15.82 -8.12
N ARG A 259 32.84 -14.60 -8.17
CA ARG A 259 31.87 -14.15 -7.16
C ARG A 259 30.46 -14.62 -7.54
N THR A 260 29.93 -15.59 -6.79
CA THR A 260 28.53 -16.01 -6.86
C THR A 260 27.65 -14.91 -6.26
N LYS A 261 26.96 -14.15 -7.11
CA LYS A 261 25.90 -13.24 -6.66
C LYS A 261 24.65 -14.09 -6.41
N LYS A 262 24.14 -14.08 -5.17
CA LYS A 262 22.82 -14.61 -4.86
C LYS A 262 21.80 -13.58 -5.37
N GLU A 263 21.04 -13.94 -6.39
CA GLU A 263 19.90 -13.17 -6.86
C GLU A 263 18.65 -13.87 -6.31
N TYR A 264 17.84 -13.14 -5.54
CA TYR A 264 16.57 -13.65 -5.06
C TYR A 264 15.58 -13.52 -6.20
N ALA A 265 14.94 -14.62 -6.61
CA ALA A 265 13.79 -14.54 -7.49
C ALA A 265 12.71 -13.74 -6.76
N PRO A 266 12.03 -12.78 -7.42
CA PRO A 266 10.91 -12.08 -6.81
C PRO A 266 9.90 -13.13 -6.35
N VAL A 267 9.51 -13.06 -5.07
CA VAL A 267 8.49 -13.95 -4.52
C VAL A 267 7.22 -13.72 -5.33
N PRO A 268 6.63 -14.76 -5.95
CA PRO A 268 5.37 -14.60 -6.66
C PRO A 268 4.36 -13.94 -5.73
N GLU A 269 3.76 -12.84 -6.18
CA GLU A 269 2.71 -12.18 -5.43
C GLU A 269 1.56 -13.18 -5.27
N LEU A 270 1.16 -13.43 -4.03
CA LEU A 270 0.04 -14.32 -3.72
C LEU A 270 -1.24 -13.60 -4.12
N ASP A 271 -1.78 -13.94 -5.28
CA ASP A 271 -3.07 -13.44 -5.73
C ASP A 271 -4.21 -14.18 -5.01
N LEU A 272 -4.51 -13.69 -3.81
CA LEU A 272 -5.56 -14.24 -2.96
C LEU A 272 -6.94 -14.17 -3.62
N ALA A 273 -7.20 -13.10 -4.38
CA ALA A 273 -8.49 -12.92 -5.06
C ALA A 273 -8.69 -13.99 -6.13
N SER A 274 -7.68 -14.23 -6.99
CA SER A 274 -7.75 -15.30 -7.98
C SER A 274 -7.90 -16.69 -7.35
N ALA A 275 -7.25 -16.94 -6.21
CA ALA A 275 -7.38 -18.20 -5.49
C ALA A 275 -8.80 -18.42 -4.95
N ILE A 276 -9.38 -17.41 -4.30
CA ILE A 276 -10.76 -17.45 -3.80
C ILE A 276 -11.76 -17.55 -4.97
N GLU A 277 -11.53 -16.84 -6.07
CA GLU A 277 -12.38 -16.89 -7.27
C GLU A 277 -12.39 -18.30 -7.89
N ALA A 278 -11.23 -18.93 -8.05
CA ALA A 278 -11.15 -20.30 -8.56
C ALA A 278 -11.94 -21.29 -7.69
N TYR A 279 -11.89 -21.10 -6.38
CA TYR A 279 -12.66 -21.88 -5.41
C TYR A 279 -14.17 -21.59 -5.48
N LEU A 280 -14.54 -20.31 -5.57
CA LEU A 280 -15.92 -19.86 -5.74
C LEU A 280 -16.55 -20.44 -7.02
N GLN A 281 -15.86 -20.32 -8.15
CA GLN A 281 -16.32 -20.87 -9.43
C GLN A 281 -16.51 -22.39 -9.38
N HIS A 282 -15.64 -23.09 -8.63
CA HIS A 282 -15.82 -24.51 -8.39
C HIS A 282 -17.09 -24.80 -7.57
N LYS A 283 -17.38 -24.00 -6.53
CA LYS A 283 -18.56 -24.17 -5.67
C LYS A 283 -19.87 -23.77 -6.36
N LEU A 284 -19.85 -22.75 -7.22
CA LEU A 284 -21.00 -22.32 -8.04
C LEU A 284 -21.48 -23.44 -8.97
N ARG A 285 -20.56 -24.24 -9.53
CA ARG A 285 -20.91 -25.40 -10.37
C ARG A 285 -21.67 -26.50 -9.62
N HIS A 286 -21.56 -26.54 -8.29
CA HIS A 286 -22.20 -27.54 -7.42
C HIS A 286 -23.41 -26.98 -6.67
N SER A 287 -23.75 -25.71 -6.88
CA SER A 287 -24.84 -25.02 -6.18
C SER A 287 -25.90 -24.61 -7.20
N ASP A 288 -26.91 -25.45 -7.40
CA ASP A 288 -27.96 -25.24 -8.41
C ASP A 288 -28.66 -23.88 -8.29
N GLN A 289 -28.79 -23.36 -7.06
CA GLN A 289 -29.43 -22.08 -6.77
C GLN A 289 -28.64 -20.87 -7.27
N PHE A 290 -27.31 -20.96 -7.35
CA PHE A 290 -26.43 -19.85 -7.71
C PHE A 290 -25.78 -20.01 -9.08
N HIS A 291 -25.92 -21.17 -9.73
CA HIS A 291 -25.32 -21.47 -11.04
C HIS A 291 -25.72 -20.45 -12.13
N GLN A 292 -26.94 -19.93 -12.07
CA GLN A 292 -27.46 -18.97 -13.07
C GLN A 292 -26.97 -17.54 -12.85
N ARG A 293 -26.26 -17.27 -11.75
CA ARG A 293 -25.82 -15.93 -11.38
C ARG A 293 -24.37 -15.71 -11.75
N SER A 294 -24.06 -14.48 -12.16
CA SER A 294 -22.68 -14.09 -12.42
C SER A 294 -22.09 -13.51 -11.14
N ILE A 295 -21.39 -14.34 -10.38
CA ILE A 295 -20.73 -13.94 -9.14
C ILE A 295 -19.23 -14.11 -9.35
N HIS A 296 -18.48 -13.02 -9.28
CA HIS A 296 -17.03 -12.97 -9.48
C HIS A 296 -16.33 -12.20 -8.38
N ILE A 297 -15.09 -12.61 -8.09
CA ILE A 297 -14.19 -11.96 -7.16
C ILE A 297 -12.95 -11.47 -7.91
N HIS A 298 -12.67 -10.16 -7.81
CA HIS A 298 -11.57 -9.49 -8.48
C HIS A 298 -10.57 -8.91 -7.47
N PRO A 299 -9.27 -8.86 -7.80
CA PRO A 299 -8.29 -8.12 -7.01
C PRO A 299 -8.53 -6.61 -7.13
N SER A 300 -8.56 -5.92 -6.00
CA SER A 300 -8.65 -4.46 -5.95
C SER A 300 -7.25 -3.82 -5.84
N PRO A 301 -6.99 -2.64 -6.43
CA PRO A 301 -5.68 -2.00 -6.43
C PRO A 301 -5.17 -1.55 -5.04
N ASP A 302 -6.03 -1.51 -4.04
CA ASP A 302 -5.69 -1.27 -2.63
C ASP A 302 -5.25 -2.55 -1.89
N GLY A 303 -5.26 -3.70 -2.59
CA GLY A 303 -5.01 -5.02 -2.01
C GLY A 303 -6.23 -5.64 -1.34
N ALA A 304 -7.40 -4.99 -1.41
CA ALA A 304 -8.67 -5.57 -1.02
C ALA A 304 -9.25 -6.45 -2.13
N VAL A 305 -10.48 -6.88 -1.95
CA VAL A 305 -11.19 -7.77 -2.86
C VAL A 305 -12.46 -7.06 -3.34
N ALA A 306 -12.63 -6.91 -4.65
CA ALA A 306 -13.85 -6.38 -5.24
C ALA A 306 -14.77 -7.54 -5.65
N ILE A 307 -16.05 -7.44 -5.33
CA ILE A 307 -17.04 -8.49 -5.58
C ILE A 307 -17.99 -8.00 -6.66
N GLU A 308 -18.16 -8.76 -7.72
CA GLU A 308 -19.13 -8.48 -8.78
C GLU A 308 -20.29 -9.48 -8.68
N VAL A 309 -21.52 -8.98 -8.53
CA VAL A 309 -22.74 -9.80 -8.54
C VAL A 309 -23.66 -9.25 -9.62
N ASP A 310 -23.88 -10.04 -10.66
CA ASP A 310 -24.71 -9.71 -11.83
C ASP A 310 -24.37 -8.35 -12.45
N GLY A 311 -23.07 -8.04 -12.53
CA GLY A 311 -22.53 -6.80 -13.10
C GLY A 311 -22.48 -5.61 -12.13
N VAL A 312 -22.90 -5.78 -10.87
CA VAL A 312 -22.80 -4.75 -9.83
C VAL A 312 -21.58 -5.02 -8.95
N PHE A 313 -20.73 -4.02 -8.79
CA PHE A 313 -19.52 -4.10 -7.97
C PHE A 313 -19.77 -3.66 -6.53
N PHE A 314 -19.25 -4.44 -5.59
CA PHE A 314 -19.28 -4.22 -4.15
C PHE A 314 -17.85 -4.27 -3.61
N GLU A 315 -17.56 -3.44 -2.60
CA GLU A 315 -16.24 -3.37 -1.95
C GLU A 315 -16.08 -4.43 -0.86
N SER A 316 -17.20 -4.86 -0.24
CA SER A 316 -17.19 -5.91 0.78
C SER A 316 -18.35 -6.88 0.64
N VAL A 317 -18.18 -8.09 1.21
CA VAL A 317 -19.24 -9.11 1.27
C VAL A 317 -20.48 -8.58 2.01
N GLY A 318 -20.28 -7.67 2.98
CA GLY A 318 -21.36 -7.05 3.75
C GLY A 318 -22.29 -6.17 2.92
N ASP A 319 -21.74 -5.53 1.88
CA ASP A 319 -22.44 -4.56 1.03
C ASP A 319 -23.31 -5.21 -0.04
N VAL A 320 -23.16 -6.52 -0.25
CA VAL A 320 -23.99 -7.28 -1.20
C VAL A 320 -25.46 -7.19 -0.76
N ASN A 321 -26.29 -6.60 -1.63
CA ASN A 321 -27.70 -6.33 -1.35
C ASN A 321 -28.52 -7.58 -1.04
N GLU A 322 -28.11 -8.73 -1.58
CA GLU A 322 -28.87 -9.96 -1.56
C GLU A 322 -28.41 -10.89 -0.44
N PRO A 323 -29.27 -11.18 0.55
CA PRO A 323 -28.86 -11.85 1.78
C PRO A 323 -28.36 -13.28 1.51
N ASP A 324 -28.96 -13.98 0.54
CA ASP A 324 -28.58 -15.36 0.20
C ASP A 324 -27.20 -15.41 -0.46
N VAL A 325 -26.90 -14.49 -1.39
CA VAL A 325 -25.59 -14.38 -2.04
C VAL A 325 -24.53 -13.98 -1.02
N ARG A 326 -24.85 -13.03 -0.14
CA ARG A 326 -23.96 -12.61 0.94
C ARG A 326 -23.63 -13.77 1.87
N ALA A 327 -24.63 -14.52 2.31
CA ALA A 327 -24.43 -15.70 3.16
C ALA A 327 -23.60 -16.78 2.45
N PHE A 328 -23.87 -17.03 1.17
CA PHE A 328 -23.12 -17.98 0.35
C PHE A 328 -21.65 -17.56 0.18
N LEU A 329 -21.38 -16.29 -0.13
CA LEU A 329 -20.02 -15.75 -0.25
C LEU A 329 -19.27 -15.81 1.08
N ALA A 330 -19.90 -15.41 2.19
CA ALA A 330 -19.30 -15.49 3.52
C ALA A 330 -18.93 -16.93 3.90
N ALA A 331 -19.84 -17.89 3.68
CA ALA A 331 -19.57 -19.30 3.93
C ALA A 331 -18.46 -19.86 3.03
N THR A 332 -18.42 -19.43 1.77
CA THR A 332 -17.39 -19.85 0.79
C THR A 332 -16.01 -19.35 1.18
N ILE A 333 -15.89 -18.07 1.55
CA ILE A 333 -14.62 -17.48 2.01
C ILE A 333 -14.17 -18.14 3.31
N GLN A 334 -15.09 -18.37 4.27
CA GLN A 334 -14.76 -19.05 5.52
C GLN A 334 -14.25 -20.48 5.27
N GLU A 335 -14.94 -21.26 4.44
CA GLU A 335 -14.52 -22.63 4.12
C GLU A 335 -13.14 -22.66 3.45
N TRP A 336 -12.88 -21.73 2.52
CA TRP A 336 -11.57 -21.57 1.90
C TRP A 336 -10.48 -21.21 2.92
N GLN A 337 -10.77 -20.29 3.85
CA GLN A 337 -9.84 -19.91 4.91
C GLN A 337 -9.52 -21.09 5.84
N GLU A 338 -10.54 -21.84 6.29
CA GLU A 338 -10.36 -23.01 7.16
C GLU A 338 -9.47 -24.07 6.51
N ARG A 339 -9.60 -24.28 5.19
CA ARG A 339 -8.75 -25.20 4.42
C ARG A 339 -7.29 -24.74 4.34
N ASN A 340 -7.06 -23.43 4.22
CA ASN A 340 -5.74 -22.84 4.06
C ASN A 340 -5.05 -22.44 5.38
N LYS A 341 -5.71 -22.59 6.54
CA LYS A 341 -5.19 -22.20 7.88
C LYS A 341 -4.08 -23.11 8.44
N ARG A 342 -3.27 -23.77 7.61
CA ARG A 342 -2.32 -24.80 8.07
C ARG A 342 -0.94 -24.28 8.41
#